data_AF-A0A6I5ZQN0-F1
#
_entry.id   AF-A0A6I5ZQN0-F1
#
_cell.length_a   1.000
_cell.length_b   1.000
_cell.length_c   1.000
_cell.angle_alpha   90.00
_cell.angle_beta   90.00
_cell.angle_gamma   90.00
#
_symmetry.space_group_name_H-M   'P 1'
#
loop_
_entity.id
_entity.type
_entity.pdbx_description
1 polymer ?
#
loop_
_entity_poly.entity_id
_entity_poly.type
_entity_poly.pdbx_seq_one_letter_code
_entity_poly.pdbx_strand_id
1 'polypeptide(L)'
;MALRHPETLHPATLANRKNAYINSAKEGAERQGALAAQLPVWRSQLPQLMEKFARLPDPRRPGSIRHKLVVLLTFALFLFIFAYSSRREANRELTRPTFWELFREVFPEIESIPHMDTVNRLLEKINPEQLEGVLVQTIKRLLRNRQLQALLVEKHYIVPESVIITTG
;
A
#
# COMPACT_ATOMS: atom_id res chain seq x y z
N MET A 1 8.25 -23.06 2.76
CA MET A 1 9.46 -22.88 3.59
C MET A 1 9.17 -21.68 4.48
N ALA A 2 9.33 -21.77 5.81
CA ALA A 2 9.09 -20.62 6.68
C ALA A 2 9.94 -19.44 6.17
N LEU A 3 9.31 -18.28 5.98
CA LEU A 3 9.97 -17.03 5.60
C LEU A 3 11.09 -16.79 6.62
N ARG A 4 12.32 -17.19 6.27
CA ARG A 4 13.46 -17.02 7.16
C ARG A 4 13.76 -15.55 7.17
N HIS A 5 13.56 -14.91 8.31
CA HIS A 5 14.02 -13.55 8.54
C HIS A 5 15.54 -13.52 8.31
N PRO A 6 16.05 -12.92 7.21
CA PRO A 6 17.46 -12.97 6.85
C PRO A 6 18.34 -12.31 7.92
N GLU A 7 17.74 -11.42 8.72
CA GLU A 7 18.33 -10.73 9.86
C GLU A 7 18.56 -11.60 11.13
N THR A 8 18.18 -12.88 11.11
CA THR A 8 18.50 -13.85 12.18
C THR A 8 19.73 -14.71 11.91
N LEU A 9 20.38 -14.58 10.74
CA LEU A 9 21.52 -15.39 10.35
C LEU A 9 22.82 -14.57 10.42
N HIS A 10 23.83 -15.08 11.12
CA HIS A 10 25.16 -14.47 11.16
C HIS A 10 25.76 -14.45 9.74
N PRO A 11 26.42 -13.37 9.28
CA PRO A 11 26.92 -13.26 7.91
C PRO A 11 27.80 -14.43 7.45
N ALA A 12 28.53 -15.05 8.39
CA ALA A 12 29.38 -16.22 8.14
C ALA A 12 28.62 -17.55 7.93
N THR A 13 27.33 -17.64 8.29
CA THR A 13 26.46 -18.82 8.04
C THR A 13 25.53 -18.65 6.84
N LEU A 14 25.59 -17.50 6.16
CA LEU A 14 24.85 -17.28 4.92
C LEU A 14 25.49 -18.09 3.79
N ALA A 15 24.66 -18.81 3.02
CA ALA A 15 25.12 -19.52 1.84
C ALA A 15 25.69 -18.51 0.83
N ASN A 16 26.89 -18.78 0.29
CA ASN A 16 27.53 -17.96 -0.74
C ASN A 16 26.85 -18.15 -2.11
N ARG A 17 25.56 -17.80 -2.21
CA ARG A 17 24.77 -17.80 -3.44
C ARG A 17 24.02 -16.48 -3.57
N LYS A 18 23.90 -15.98 -4.79
CA LYS A 18 23.25 -14.68 -5.08
C LYS A 18 21.74 -14.70 -4.80
N ASN A 19 21.07 -15.85 -4.93
CA ASN A 19 19.64 -16.03 -4.67
C ASN A 19 19.33 -17.47 -4.21
N ALA A 20 18.30 -17.62 -3.37
CA ALA A 20 17.80 -18.91 -2.89
C ALA A 20 16.75 -19.56 -3.81
N TYR A 21 16.09 -18.77 -4.67
CA TYR A 21 15.09 -19.24 -5.60
C TYR A 21 15.73 -19.91 -6.83
N ILE A 22 15.16 -21.04 -7.24
CA ILE A 22 15.62 -21.84 -8.38
C ILE A 22 14.91 -21.40 -9.67
N ASN A 23 13.65 -20.97 -9.56
CA ASN A 23 12.83 -20.51 -10.68
C ASN A 23 11.78 -19.48 -10.23
N SER A 24 11.24 -18.76 -11.21
CA SER A 24 10.22 -17.71 -11.02
C SER A 24 8.92 -18.24 -10.44
N ALA A 25 8.54 -19.49 -10.71
CA ALA A 25 7.31 -20.09 -10.20
C ALA A 25 7.36 -20.30 -8.67
N LYS A 26 8.48 -20.84 -8.15
CA LYS A 26 8.69 -21.02 -6.71
C LYS A 26 8.80 -19.70 -5.98
N GLU A 27 9.48 -18.73 -6.60
CA GLU A 27 9.54 -17.37 -6.11
C GLU A 27 8.14 -16.72 -6.07
N GLY A 28 7.35 -16.86 -7.13
CA GLY A 28 5.97 -16.37 -7.19
C GLY A 28 5.07 -16.96 -6.11
N ALA A 29 5.12 -18.28 -5.89
CA ALA A 29 4.32 -18.95 -4.87
C ALA A 29 4.68 -18.51 -3.44
N GLU A 30 5.97 -18.39 -3.10
CA GLU A 30 6.39 -17.89 -1.78
C GLU A 30 6.02 -16.41 -1.60
N ARG A 31 6.10 -15.60 -2.66
CA ARG A 31 5.64 -14.20 -2.65
C ARG A 31 4.14 -14.07 -2.45
N GLN A 32 3.32 -14.87 -3.15
CA GLN A 32 1.87 -14.91 -2.96
C GLN A 32 1.50 -15.33 -1.53
N GLY A 33 2.21 -16.32 -0.98
CA GLY A 33 2.04 -16.74 0.42
C GLY A 33 2.37 -15.63 1.43
N ALA A 34 3.44 -14.87 1.20
CA ALA A 34 3.78 -13.71 2.01
C ALA A 34 2.71 -12.60 1.94
N LEU A 35 2.19 -12.33 0.74
CA LEU A 35 1.09 -11.39 0.51
C LEU A 35 -0.16 -11.82 1.28
N ALA A 36 -0.53 -13.10 1.19
CA ALA A 36 -1.66 -13.66 1.92
C ALA A 36 -1.51 -13.54 3.45
N ALA A 37 -0.28 -13.73 3.96
CA ALA A 37 0.01 -13.56 5.39
C ALA A 37 -0.08 -12.09 5.87
N GLN A 38 0.15 -11.12 4.97
CA GLN A 38 0.03 -9.69 5.27
C GLN A 38 -1.42 -9.19 5.21
N LEU A 39 -2.30 -9.83 4.44
CA LEU A 39 -3.70 -9.39 4.24
C LEU A 39 -4.48 -9.17 5.55
N PRO A 40 -4.44 -10.06 6.56
CA PRO A 40 -5.15 -9.84 7.83
C PRO A 40 -4.66 -8.61 8.58
N VAL A 41 -3.35 -8.33 8.52
CA VAL A 41 -2.78 -7.13 9.13
C VAL A 41 -3.34 -5.91 8.42
N TRP A 42 -3.25 -5.83 7.08
CA TRP A 42 -3.81 -4.73 6.32
C TRP A 42 -5.31 -4.53 6.58
N ARG A 43 -6.11 -5.60 6.59
CA ARG A 43 -7.56 -5.54 6.93
C ARG A 43 -7.82 -4.96 8.32
N SER A 44 -6.96 -5.22 9.30
CA SER A 44 -7.09 -4.63 10.64
C SER A 44 -6.63 -3.16 10.71
N GLN A 45 -5.61 -2.80 9.94
CA GLN A 45 -4.93 -1.50 10.04
C GLN A 45 -5.57 -0.42 9.18
N LEU A 46 -6.03 -0.78 7.98
CA LEU A 46 -6.54 0.15 6.98
C LEU A 46 -7.78 0.92 7.49
N PRO A 47 -8.78 0.30 8.13
CA PRO A 47 -9.92 1.04 8.69
C PRO A 47 -9.50 2.08 9.76
N GLN A 48 -8.57 1.71 10.64
CA GLN A 48 -8.07 2.61 11.70
C GLN A 48 -7.28 3.79 11.13
N LEU A 49 -6.50 3.55 10.07
CA LEU A 49 -5.79 4.63 9.37
C LEU A 49 -6.80 5.59 8.72
N MET A 50 -7.87 5.07 8.14
CA MET A 50 -8.90 5.88 7.51
C MET A 50 -9.73 6.68 8.51
N GLU A 51 -10.00 6.14 9.70
CA GLU A 51 -10.60 6.90 10.80
C GLU A 51 -9.72 8.11 11.19
N LYS A 52 -8.39 7.92 11.23
CA LYS A 52 -7.45 9.03 11.48
C LYS A 52 -7.48 10.06 10.36
N PHE A 53 -7.51 9.64 9.10
CA PHE A 53 -7.63 10.54 7.95
C PHE A 53 -8.94 11.33 7.97
N ALA A 54 -10.05 10.72 8.40
CA ALA A 54 -11.34 11.40 8.50
C ALA A 54 -11.36 12.52 9.57
N ARG A 55 -10.47 12.47 10.57
CA ARG A 55 -10.34 13.49 11.63
C ARG A 55 -9.45 14.67 11.24
N LEU A 56 -8.71 14.57 10.13
CA LEU A 56 -7.85 15.66 9.69
C LEU A 56 -8.70 16.85 9.20
N PRO A 57 -8.29 18.09 9.48
CA PRO A 57 -8.98 19.25 8.95
C PRO A 57 -8.79 19.31 7.44
N ASP A 58 -9.88 19.55 6.71
CA ASP A 58 -9.83 19.66 5.25
C ASP A 58 -9.37 21.06 4.84
N PRO A 59 -8.20 21.22 4.21
CA PRO A 59 -7.69 22.54 3.80
C PRO A 59 -8.38 23.09 2.54
N ARG A 60 -9.30 22.33 1.93
CA ARG A 60 -10.02 22.74 0.71
C ARG A 60 -11.19 23.65 1.05
N ARG A 61 -11.58 24.49 0.08
CA ARG A 61 -12.77 25.36 0.22
C ARG A 61 -14.04 24.50 0.20
N PRO A 62 -15.00 24.70 1.14
CA PRO A 62 -16.21 23.87 1.22
C PRO A 62 -16.97 23.69 -0.10
N GLY A 63 -17.13 24.76 -0.90
CA GLY A 63 -17.82 24.71 -2.19
C GLY A 63 -17.09 23.98 -3.33
N SER A 64 -15.90 23.43 -3.07
CA SER A 64 -15.08 22.69 -4.06
C SER A 64 -14.93 21.20 -3.73
N ILE A 65 -15.59 20.72 -2.68
CA ILE A 65 -15.45 19.34 -2.19
C ILE A 65 -16.36 18.41 -3.00
N ARG A 66 -15.77 17.66 -3.94
CA ARG A 66 -16.45 16.57 -4.67
C ARG A 66 -16.25 15.19 -4.05
N HIS A 67 -15.14 15.01 -3.34
CA HIS A 67 -14.78 13.74 -2.68
C HIS A 67 -14.39 14.03 -1.23
N LYS A 68 -14.79 13.13 -0.30
CA LYS A 68 -14.41 13.19 1.12
C LYS A 68 -12.89 13.20 1.25
N LEU A 69 -12.37 13.89 2.27
CA LEU A 69 -10.93 14.00 2.53
C LEU A 69 -10.25 12.63 2.66
N VAL A 70 -10.90 11.72 3.40
CA VAL A 70 -10.43 10.34 3.61
C VAL A 70 -10.16 9.62 2.29
N VAL A 71 -10.99 9.83 1.26
CA VAL A 71 -10.83 9.22 -0.06
C VAL A 71 -9.58 9.75 -0.74
N LEU A 72 -9.39 11.08 -0.75
CA LEU A 72 -8.19 11.67 -1.36
C LEU A 72 -6.90 11.21 -0.67
N LEU A 73 -6.92 11.08 0.66
CA LEU A 73 -5.77 10.61 1.42
C LEU A 73 -5.49 9.11 1.19
N THR A 74 -6.53 8.29 1.00
CA THR A 74 -6.35 6.89 0.58
C THR A 74 -5.71 6.80 -0.81
N PHE A 75 -6.14 7.64 -1.77
CA PHE A 75 -5.49 7.68 -3.08
C PHE A 75 -4.06 8.23 -3.02
N ALA A 76 -3.78 9.21 -2.14
CA ALA A 76 -2.41 9.65 -1.88
C ALA A 76 -1.54 8.51 -1.31
N LEU A 77 -2.10 7.69 -0.43
CA LEU A 77 -1.42 6.50 0.09
C LEU A 77 -1.15 5.47 -1.02
N PHE A 78 -2.10 5.26 -1.95
CA PHE A 78 -1.88 4.38 -3.11
C PHE A 78 -0.77 4.89 -4.04
N LEU A 79 -0.70 6.21 -4.27
CA LEU A 79 0.42 6.80 -5.01
C LEU A 79 1.77 6.49 -4.36
N PHE A 80 1.83 6.54 -3.02
CA PHE A 80 3.03 6.22 -2.26
C PHE A 80 3.36 4.72 -2.27
N ILE A 81 2.37 3.84 -2.04
CA ILE A 81 2.58 2.38 -1.97
C ILE A 81 2.93 1.79 -3.33
N PHE A 82 2.25 2.20 -4.40
CA PHE A 82 2.45 1.66 -5.74
C PHE A 82 3.58 2.35 -6.51
N ALA A 83 4.11 3.46 -5.97
CA ALA A 83 5.26 4.18 -6.52
C ALA A 83 5.13 4.49 -8.03
N TYR A 84 3.94 4.91 -8.47
CA TYR A 84 3.70 5.26 -9.87
C TYR A 84 4.63 6.39 -10.34
N SER A 85 5.14 6.26 -11.56
CA SER A 85 6.10 7.22 -12.14
C SER A 85 5.47 8.56 -12.51
N SER A 86 4.13 8.60 -12.66
CA SER A 86 3.41 9.84 -12.94
C SER A 86 1.95 9.80 -12.50
N ARG A 87 1.35 10.99 -12.34
CA ARG A 87 -0.10 11.14 -12.10
C ARG A 87 -0.96 10.58 -13.23
N ARG A 88 -0.48 10.65 -14.47
CA ARG A 88 -1.19 10.12 -15.65
C ARG A 88 -1.22 8.60 -15.64
N GLU A 89 -0.10 7.98 -15.31
CA GLU A 89 -0.03 6.54 -15.08
C GLU A 89 -0.95 6.13 -13.93
N ALA A 90 -0.85 6.80 -12.78
CA ALA A 90 -1.70 6.51 -11.64
C ALA A 90 -3.20 6.64 -11.96
N ASN A 91 -3.61 7.68 -12.70
CA ASN A 91 -4.99 7.77 -13.19
C ASN A 91 -5.36 6.54 -14.01
N ARG A 92 -4.58 6.19 -15.05
CA ARG A 92 -4.87 5.04 -15.93
C ARG A 92 -4.99 3.73 -15.16
N GLU A 93 -4.12 3.50 -14.18
CA GLU A 93 -4.07 2.26 -13.40
C GLU A 93 -5.16 2.20 -12.33
N LEU A 94 -5.37 3.28 -11.58
CA LEU A 94 -6.32 3.32 -10.48
C LEU A 94 -7.77 3.57 -10.93
N THR A 95 -8.01 3.94 -12.19
CA THR A 95 -9.37 4.03 -12.75
C THR A 95 -9.77 2.79 -13.54
N ARG A 96 -8.98 1.71 -13.51
CA ARG A 96 -9.35 0.45 -14.17
C ARG A 96 -10.66 -0.10 -13.57
N PRO A 97 -11.59 -0.63 -14.38
CA PRO A 97 -12.85 -1.18 -13.87
C PRO A 97 -12.65 -2.23 -12.77
N THR A 98 -11.68 -3.14 -12.95
CA THR A 98 -11.34 -4.17 -11.95
C THR A 98 -10.89 -3.58 -10.62
N PHE A 99 -10.11 -2.50 -10.66
CA PHE A 99 -9.71 -1.80 -9.44
C PHE A 99 -10.90 -1.11 -8.79
N TRP A 100 -11.77 -0.51 -9.60
CA TRP A 100 -12.97 0.17 -9.12
C TRP A 100 -13.96 -0.77 -8.42
N GLU A 101 -14.20 -1.95 -8.99
CA GLU A 101 -15.04 -2.98 -8.39
C GLU A 101 -14.50 -3.40 -7.03
N LEU A 102 -13.21 -3.76 -6.96
CA LEU A 102 -12.55 -4.10 -5.70
C LEU A 102 -12.62 -2.96 -4.69
N PHE A 103 -12.42 -1.73 -5.15
CA PHE A 103 -12.42 -0.56 -4.27
C PHE A 103 -13.82 -0.27 -3.71
N ARG A 104 -14.88 -0.49 -4.50
CA ARG A 104 -16.27 -0.35 -4.04
C ARG A 104 -16.69 -1.42 -3.03
N GLU A 105 -16.14 -2.63 -3.11
CA GLU A 105 -16.37 -3.64 -2.07
C GLU A 105 -15.82 -3.19 -0.71
N VAL A 106 -14.69 -2.47 -0.73
CA VAL A 106 -14.05 -1.96 0.50
C VAL A 106 -14.67 -0.63 0.95
N PHE A 107 -15.11 0.21 0.01
CA PHE A 107 -15.67 1.55 0.25
C PHE A 107 -16.96 1.77 -0.52
N PRO A 108 -18.07 1.13 -0.10
CA PRO A 108 -19.35 1.22 -0.80
C PRO A 108 -19.90 2.66 -0.82
N GLU A 109 -19.52 3.51 0.13
CA GLU A 109 -19.95 4.90 0.24
C GLU A 109 -19.29 5.86 -0.77
N ILE A 110 -18.38 5.38 -1.61
CA ILE A 110 -17.67 6.20 -2.59
C ILE A 110 -18.38 6.09 -3.95
N GLU A 111 -18.83 7.24 -4.45
CA GLU A 111 -19.57 7.34 -5.72
C GLU A 111 -18.65 7.41 -6.94
N SER A 112 -17.43 7.95 -6.79
CA SER A 112 -16.51 8.15 -7.90
C SER A 112 -15.04 8.23 -7.47
N ILE A 113 -14.14 7.91 -8.41
CA ILE A 113 -12.69 7.95 -8.25
C ILE A 113 -12.18 9.39 -8.43
N PRO A 114 -11.38 9.94 -7.49
CA PRO A 114 -10.81 11.26 -7.65
C PRO A 114 -9.73 11.27 -8.74
N HIS A 115 -9.65 12.37 -9.50
CA HIS A 115 -8.53 12.60 -10.41
C HIS A 115 -7.24 12.84 -9.61
N MET A 116 -6.10 12.30 -10.07
CA MET A 116 -4.82 12.44 -9.35
C MET A 116 -4.33 13.89 -9.22
N ASP A 117 -4.79 14.80 -10.10
CA ASP A 117 -4.53 16.23 -9.93
C ASP A 117 -5.27 16.83 -8.73
N THR A 118 -6.47 16.33 -8.42
CA THR A 118 -7.22 16.74 -7.23
C THR A 118 -6.51 16.27 -5.97
N VAL A 119 -5.96 15.06 -5.99
CA VAL A 119 -5.12 14.52 -4.92
C VAL A 119 -3.87 15.38 -4.74
N ASN A 120 -3.17 15.72 -5.82
CA ASN A 120 -1.98 16.56 -5.76
C ASN A 120 -2.25 17.95 -5.18
N ARG A 121 -3.32 18.62 -5.60
CA ARG A 121 -3.74 19.92 -5.07
C ARG A 121 -4.10 19.88 -3.58
N LEU A 122 -4.56 18.73 -3.08
CA LEU A 122 -4.78 18.52 -1.65
C LEU A 122 -3.43 18.42 -0.94
N LEU A 123 -2.52 17.59 -1.45
CA LEU A 123 -1.19 17.37 -0.85
C LEU A 123 -0.35 18.64 -0.80
N GLU A 124 -0.50 19.56 -1.76
CA GLU A 124 0.13 20.88 -1.74
C GLU A 124 -0.35 21.78 -0.58
N LYS A 125 -1.52 21.50 -0.01
CA LYS A 125 -2.18 22.36 0.99
C LYS A 125 -2.26 21.73 2.38
N ILE A 126 -2.10 20.42 2.47
CA ILE A 126 -2.17 19.73 3.75
C ILE A 126 -0.92 20.06 4.57
N ASN A 127 -1.09 20.29 5.88
CA ASN A 127 0.06 20.51 6.74
C ASN A 127 0.85 19.18 6.88
N PRO A 128 2.14 19.13 6.48
CA PRO A 128 2.95 17.92 6.59
C PRO A 128 3.03 17.38 8.03
N GLU A 129 3.04 18.25 9.04
CA GLU A 129 3.10 17.87 10.46
C GLU A 129 1.88 17.05 10.89
N GLN A 130 0.71 17.31 10.28
CA GLN A 130 -0.51 16.57 10.57
C GLN A 130 -0.44 15.15 10.00
N LEU A 131 0.10 14.99 8.79
CA LEU A 131 0.35 13.68 8.20
C LEU A 131 1.42 12.91 8.98
N GLU A 132 2.49 13.59 9.37
CA GLU A 132 3.54 13.02 10.22
C GLU A 132 2.97 12.52 11.55
N GLY A 133 2.09 13.30 12.19
CA GLY A 133 1.40 12.89 13.41
C GLY A 133 0.60 11.59 13.22
N VAL A 134 -0.13 11.46 12.10
CA VAL A 134 -0.87 10.24 11.77
C VAL A 134 0.07 9.05 11.51
N LEU A 135 1.18 9.27 10.80
CA LEU A 135 2.21 8.26 10.52
C LEU A 135 2.87 7.77 11.81
N VAL A 136 3.35 8.68 12.65
CA VAL A 136 4.00 8.37 13.93
C VAL A 136 3.07 7.59 14.85
N GLN A 137 1.79 8.00 14.94
CA GLN A 137 0.80 7.27 15.74
C GLN A 137 0.55 5.86 15.20
N THR A 138 0.49 5.72 13.87
CA THR A 138 0.30 4.42 13.22
C THR A 138 1.49 3.50 13.46
N ILE A 139 2.72 3.99 13.29
CA ILE A 139 3.96 3.25 13.55
C ILE A 139 4.08 2.86 15.02
N LYS A 140 3.86 3.78 15.96
CA LYS A 140 3.88 3.50 17.41
C LYS A 140 2.90 2.38 17.79
N ARG A 141 1.71 2.36 17.17
CA ARG A 141 0.70 1.31 17.38
C ARG A 141 1.13 -0.02 16.77
N LEU A 142 1.64 -0.02 15.55
CA LEU A 142 2.17 -1.23 14.88
C LEU A 142 3.31 -1.88 15.67
N LEU A 143 4.20 -1.05 16.23
CA LEU A 143 5.28 -1.49 17.12
C LEU A 143 4.72 -2.11 18.41
N ARG A 144 3.76 -1.42 19.06
CA ARG A 144 3.13 -1.91 20.29
C ARG A 144 2.43 -3.26 20.11
N ASN A 145 1.76 -3.45 18.97
CA ASN A 145 1.01 -4.66 18.68
C ASN A 145 1.88 -5.77 18.05
N ARG A 146 3.20 -5.56 17.90
CA ARG A 146 4.14 -6.45 17.17
C ARG A 146 3.72 -6.77 15.73
N GLN A 147 2.79 -6.00 15.16
CA GLN A 147 2.28 -6.18 13.80
C GLN A 147 3.28 -5.67 12.75
N LEU A 148 4.24 -4.84 13.15
CA LEU A 148 5.28 -4.36 12.25
C LEU A 148 6.13 -5.52 11.70
N GLN A 149 6.44 -6.54 12.51
CA GLN A 149 7.21 -7.71 12.07
C GLN A 149 6.49 -8.51 10.97
N ALA A 150 5.16 -8.60 11.05
CA ALA A 150 4.34 -9.24 10.02
C ALA A 150 4.28 -8.44 8.71
N LEU A 151 4.49 -7.12 8.78
CA LEU A 151 4.58 -6.24 7.61
C LEU A 151 6.01 -6.13 7.03
N LEU A 152 7.04 -6.48 7.82
CA LEU A 152 8.46 -6.44 7.44
C LEU A 152 8.93 -7.68 6.66
N VAL A 153 8.01 -8.49 6.14
CA VAL A 153 8.35 -9.69 5.35
C VAL A 153 8.93 -9.29 4.00
N GLU A 154 10.24 -8.98 4.03
CA GLU A 154 11.15 -8.63 2.93
C GLU A 154 10.65 -7.52 1.99
N LYS A 155 11.57 -6.65 1.55
CA LYS A 155 11.26 -5.50 0.67
C LYS A 155 10.90 -5.99 -0.74
N HIS A 156 9.68 -6.49 -0.92
CA HIS A 156 9.29 -7.21 -2.13
C HIS A 156 8.52 -6.33 -3.12
N TYR A 157 9.05 -6.24 -4.33
CA TYR A 157 8.34 -5.78 -5.52
C TYR A 157 7.23 -6.76 -5.90
N ILE A 158 6.09 -6.25 -6.37
CA ILE A 158 5.01 -7.03 -6.98
C ILE A 158 5.55 -7.63 -8.27
N VAL A 159 5.52 -8.95 -8.42
CA VAL A 159 5.73 -9.61 -9.71
C VAL A 159 4.33 -9.78 -10.31
N PRO A 160 3.95 -9.01 -11.35
CA PRO A 160 2.66 -9.22 -12.00
C PRO A 160 2.67 -10.59 -12.67
N GLU A 161 1.64 -11.38 -12.41
CA GLU A 161 1.43 -12.72 -12.99
C GLU A 161 1.35 -12.67 -14.54
N SER A 162 1.18 -11.48 -15.12
CA SER A 162 1.06 -11.25 -16.56
C SER A 162 2.36 -11.35 -17.37
N VAL A 163 3.49 -11.75 -16.78
CA VAL A 163 4.77 -11.89 -17.52
C VAL A 163 5.22 -13.35 -17.66
N ILE A 164 4.51 -14.32 -17.07
CA ILE A 164 4.91 -15.74 -17.12
C ILE A 164 4.20 -16.52 -18.25
N ILE A 165 3.20 -15.95 -18.91
CA ILE A 165 2.46 -16.61 -20.01
C ILE A 165 2.73 -15.93 -21.38
N THR A 166 4.00 -15.71 -21.73
CA THR A 166 4.41 -15.52 -23.13
C THR A 166 5.88 -15.90 -23.25
N THR A 167 6.16 -17.20 -23.23
CA THR A 167 7.32 -17.81 -23.89
C THR A 167 7.04 -19.31 -23.97
N GLY A 168 6.16 -19.64 -24.91
CA GLY A 168 6.22 -20.91 -25.64
C GLY A 168 7.09 -20.71 -26.87
#